data_AF-A0A398A852-F1
#
_entry.id   AF-A0A398A852-F1
#
_cell.length_a   1.000
_cell.length_b   1.000
_cell.length_c   1.000
_cell.angle_alpha   90.00
_cell.angle_beta   90.00
_cell.angle_gamma   90.00
#
_symmetry.space_group_name_H-M   'P 1'
#
loop_
_entity.id
_entity.type
_entity.pdbx_description
1 polymer ?
#
loop_
_entity_poly.entity_id
_entity_poly.type
_entity_poly.pdbx_seq_one_letter_code
_entity_poly.pdbx_strand_id
1 'polypeptide(L)'
;MRTTFPEYVVALATIVGSVLFTIFGGVGIACLPLGLITAFIRRPKAVITRSQYIKEATELGKKARELKKAADGLRQEEKGGAKGRAWRKNVKAVEKELLQLEEDVNLLEEAYPQGEKAETAWAFTVLGYLAKFILGIIGLIVSIAWVAHIIIYLLVDPPLSPFLNEVFIKLDDVWGLLGTAAFAFFCFYLLLAVIAGAMMLGLKLVFITIHPMKWGATLMNSFLFNVGLILLCSISVIQFCATAFGYYAQATAAQEIFGHTLQSLRGIKYLYKYNVFQIGFVILAGLTFLYYIAFGWRRKKPSARFQLSS
;
A
#
# COMPACT_ATOMS: atom_id res chain seq x y z
N MET A 1 24.96 20.83 21.53
CA MET A 1 25.54 19.52 21.90
C MET A 1 26.13 18.90 20.64
N ARG A 2 27.32 18.29 20.73
CA ARG A 2 27.84 17.46 19.63
C ARG A 2 27.03 16.17 19.64
N THR A 3 26.20 15.95 18.62
CA THR A 3 25.44 14.71 18.47
C THR A 3 26.42 13.56 18.27
N THR A 4 26.21 12.44 18.95
CA THR A 4 27.02 11.25 18.71
C THR A 4 26.77 10.71 17.29
N PHE A 5 27.75 10.03 16.68
CA PHE A 5 27.59 9.49 15.32
C PHE A 5 26.33 8.61 15.15
N PRO A 6 25.97 7.73 16.11
CA PRO A 6 24.72 6.99 16.07
C PRO A 6 23.46 7.88 16.04
N GLU A 7 23.40 8.93 16.85
CA GLU A 7 22.28 9.90 16.84
C GLU A 7 22.13 10.56 15.48
N TYR A 8 23.23 10.90 14.81
CA TYR A 8 23.20 11.50 13.48
C TYR A 8 22.68 10.53 12.41
N VAL A 9 23.10 9.26 12.45
CA VAL A 9 22.62 8.22 11.52
C VAL A 9 21.13 7.96 11.71
N VAL A 10 20.67 7.85 12.95
CA VAL A 10 19.25 7.67 13.29
C VAL A 10 18.42 8.87 12.84
N ALA A 11 18.94 10.08 13.04
CA ALA A 11 18.29 11.31 12.59
C ALA A 11 18.14 11.36 11.06
N LEU A 12 19.20 11.05 10.31
CA LEU A 12 19.18 11.00 8.86
C LEU A 12 18.17 9.96 8.35
N ALA A 13 18.19 8.76 8.92
CA ALA A 13 17.27 7.68 8.58
C ALA A 13 15.81 8.06 8.86
N THR A 14 15.55 8.74 9.97
CA THR A 14 14.22 9.22 10.34
C THR A 14 13.69 10.27 9.38
N ILE A 15 14.52 11.17 8.85
CA ILE A 15 14.09 12.18 7.87
C ILE A 15 13.72 11.52 6.54
N VAL A 16 14.60 10.65 6.03
CA VAL A 16 14.34 9.92 4.79
C VAL A 16 13.09 9.06 4.95
N GLY A 17 12.99 8.34 6.07
CA GLY A 17 11.82 7.54 6.40
C GLY A 17 10.56 8.38 6.55
N SER A 18 10.62 9.60 7.10
CA SER A 18 9.46 10.48 7.26
C SER A 18 8.93 10.99 5.92
N VAL A 19 9.83 11.32 4.99
CA VAL A 19 9.46 11.67 3.60
C VAL A 19 8.78 10.47 2.93
N LEU A 20 9.41 9.28 3.01
CA LEU A 20 8.85 8.07 2.41
C LEU A 20 7.52 7.66 3.06
N PHE A 21 7.41 7.77 4.38
CA PHE A 21 6.20 7.50 5.15
C PHE A 21 5.07 8.46 4.78
N THR A 22 5.36 9.75 4.63
CA THR A 22 4.38 10.74 4.17
C THR A 22 3.79 10.33 2.82
N ILE A 23 4.64 9.88 1.91
CA ILE A 23 4.23 9.51 0.54
C ILE A 23 3.51 8.16 0.51
N PHE A 24 4.17 7.10 1.00
CA PHE A 24 3.61 5.75 0.96
C PHE A 24 2.49 5.55 1.97
N GLY A 25 2.63 6.04 3.19
CA GLY A 25 1.58 5.98 4.21
C GLY A 25 0.36 6.82 3.81
N GLY A 26 0.58 8.05 3.33
CA GLY A 26 -0.50 8.93 2.87
C GLY A 26 -1.29 8.34 1.70
N VAL A 27 -0.61 7.74 0.70
CA VAL A 27 -1.31 7.04 -0.39
C VAL A 27 -1.94 5.72 0.08
N GLY A 28 -1.21 5.00 0.93
CA GLY A 28 -1.56 3.70 1.44
C GLY A 28 -2.82 3.66 2.28
N ILE A 29 -3.03 4.68 3.11
CA ILE A 29 -4.17 4.74 4.04
C ILE A 29 -5.50 4.78 3.30
N ALA A 30 -5.56 5.44 2.13
CA ALA A 30 -6.75 5.38 1.27
C ALA A 30 -6.75 4.13 0.37
N CYS A 31 -5.58 3.76 -0.18
CA CYS A 31 -5.46 2.67 -1.15
C CYS A 31 -5.79 1.29 -0.56
N LEU A 32 -5.37 1.01 0.67
CA LEU A 32 -5.56 -0.30 1.31
C LEU A 32 -7.04 -0.67 1.46
N PRO A 33 -7.89 0.12 2.15
CA PRO A 33 -9.29 -0.25 2.31
C PRO A 33 -10.07 -0.20 1.00
N LEU A 34 -9.82 0.81 0.15
CA LEU A 34 -10.51 0.94 -1.13
C LEU A 34 -10.09 -0.16 -2.12
N GLY A 35 -8.82 -0.57 -2.11
CA GLY A 35 -8.31 -1.70 -2.89
C GLY A 35 -9.00 -3.01 -2.52
N LEU A 36 -9.16 -3.28 -1.23
CA LEU A 36 -9.85 -4.48 -0.74
C LEU A 36 -11.34 -4.49 -1.10
N ILE A 37 -12.03 -3.35 -0.95
CA ILE A 37 -13.45 -3.21 -1.31
C ILE A 37 -13.63 -3.37 -2.83
N THR A 38 -12.78 -2.73 -3.64
CA THR A 38 -12.87 -2.83 -5.10
C THR A 38 -12.53 -4.24 -5.60
N ALA A 39 -11.63 -4.96 -4.94
CA ALA A 39 -11.36 -6.37 -5.23
C ALA A 39 -12.61 -7.24 -5.02
N PHE A 40 -13.37 -7.01 -3.96
CA PHE A 40 -14.64 -7.71 -3.75
C PHE A 40 -15.69 -7.36 -4.81
N ILE A 41 -15.83 -6.08 -5.18
CA ILE A 41 -16.81 -5.65 -6.19
C ILE A 41 -16.49 -6.25 -7.58
N ARG A 42 -15.20 -6.38 -7.91
CA ARG A 42 -14.72 -6.87 -9.21
C ARG A 42 -14.55 -8.39 -9.30
N ARG A 43 -14.86 -9.13 -8.24
CA ARG A 43 -14.70 -10.58 -8.19
C ARG A 43 -15.48 -11.30 -9.31
N PRO A 44 -14.99 -12.46 -9.79
CA PRO A 44 -15.80 -13.34 -10.63
C PRO A 44 -17.03 -13.80 -9.83
N LYS A 45 -18.23 -13.68 -10.42
CA LYS A 45 -19.51 -13.98 -9.74
C LYS A 45 -20.00 -15.40 -9.97
N ALA A 46 -19.51 -16.08 -11.01
CA ALA A 46 -19.95 -17.40 -11.40
C ALA A 46 -18.78 -18.23 -11.93
N VAL A 47 -18.88 -19.54 -11.75
CA VAL A 47 -17.97 -20.52 -12.37
C VAL A 47 -18.27 -20.55 -13.86
N ILE A 48 -17.25 -20.39 -14.70
CA ILE A 48 -17.41 -20.43 -16.15
C ILE A 48 -17.47 -21.87 -16.67
N THR A 49 -18.14 -22.06 -17.80
CA THR A 49 -18.17 -23.37 -18.46
C THR A 49 -16.85 -23.68 -19.16
N ARG A 50 -16.54 -24.97 -19.37
CA ARG A 50 -15.31 -25.41 -20.07
C ARG A 50 -15.16 -24.78 -21.46
N SER A 51 -16.26 -24.63 -22.20
CA SER A 51 -16.24 -24.03 -23.54
C SER A 51 -15.92 -22.53 -23.50
N GLN A 52 -16.45 -21.81 -22.52
CA GLN A 52 -16.10 -20.40 -22.28
C GLN A 52 -14.64 -20.25 -21.86
N TYR A 53 -14.17 -21.09 -20.94
CA TYR A 53 -12.76 -21.11 -20.52
C TYR A 53 -11.82 -21.32 -21.72
N ILE A 54 -12.09 -22.32 -22.58
CA ILE A 54 -11.26 -22.58 -23.77
C ILE A 54 -11.26 -21.38 -24.71
N LYS A 55 -12.42 -20.75 -24.94
CA LYS A 55 -12.52 -19.58 -25.80
C LYS A 55 -11.70 -18.40 -25.27
N GLU A 56 -11.83 -18.08 -24.00
CA GLU A 56 -11.13 -16.96 -23.36
C GLU A 56 -9.63 -17.23 -23.21
N ALA A 57 -9.24 -18.45 -22.81
CA ALA A 57 -7.84 -18.87 -22.77
C ALA A 57 -7.19 -18.76 -24.16
N THR A 58 -7.93 -19.08 -25.23
CA THR A 58 -7.44 -18.92 -26.61
C THR A 58 -7.23 -17.45 -26.96
N GLU A 59 -8.12 -16.56 -26.56
CA GLU A 59 -7.97 -15.11 -26.80
C GLU A 59 -6.83 -14.50 -25.98
N LEU A 60 -6.69 -14.87 -24.71
CA LEU A 60 -5.53 -14.49 -23.88
C LEU A 60 -4.23 -15.03 -24.49
N GLY A 61 -4.25 -16.26 -25.00
CA GLY A 61 -3.12 -16.85 -25.74
C GLY A 61 -2.75 -16.07 -27.00
N LYS A 62 -3.72 -15.51 -27.73
CA LYS A 62 -3.45 -14.62 -28.88
C LYS A 62 -2.78 -13.32 -28.42
N LYS A 63 -3.31 -12.66 -27.38
CA LYS A 63 -2.70 -11.46 -26.79
C LYS A 63 -1.28 -11.74 -26.28
N ALA A 64 -1.06 -12.87 -25.62
CA ALA A 64 0.25 -13.30 -25.15
C ALA A 64 1.26 -13.42 -26.30
N ARG A 65 0.84 -13.98 -27.44
CA ARG A 65 1.68 -14.08 -28.64
C ARG A 65 1.99 -12.72 -29.26
N GLU A 66 1.02 -11.81 -29.30
CA GLU A 66 1.23 -10.43 -29.76
C GLU A 66 2.22 -9.68 -28.87
N LEU A 67 2.04 -9.76 -27.54
CA LEU A 67 2.95 -9.17 -26.57
C LEU A 67 4.36 -9.78 -26.66
N LYS A 68 4.46 -11.10 -26.84
CA LYS A 68 5.75 -11.76 -27.07
C LYS A 68 6.45 -11.22 -28.31
N LYS A 69 5.73 -11.06 -29.43
CA LYS A 69 6.28 -10.46 -30.66
C LYS A 69 6.73 -9.02 -30.44
N ALA A 70 5.96 -8.21 -29.71
CA ALA A 70 6.33 -6.84 -29.37
C ALA A 70 7.59 -6.79 -28.48
N ALA A 71 7.68 -7.67 -27.48
CA ALA A 71 8.85 -7.80 -26.62
C ALA A 71 10.10 -8.26 -27.40
N ASP A 72 9.95 -9.25 -28.29
CA ASP A 72 11.04 -9.73 -29.14
C ASP A 72 11.52 -8.64 -30.12
N GLY A 73 10.60 -7.83 -30.67
CA GLY A 73 10.93 -6.66 -31.48
C GLY A 73 11.76 -5.63 -30.71
N LEU A 74 11.33 -5.27 -29.50
CA LEU A 74 12.09 -4.36 -28.62
C LEU A 74 13.45 -4.93 -28.21
N ARG A 75 13.56 -6.24 -28.06
CA ARG A 75 14.84 -6.92 -27.78
C ARG A 75 15.78 -6.86 -28.98
N GLN A 76 15.26 -6.93 -30.21
CA GLN A 76 16.07 -6.73 -31.41
C GLN A 76 16.52 -5.27 -31.57
N GLU A 77 15.64 -4.30 -31.29
CA GLU A 77 16.01 -2.88 -31.24
C GLU A 77 17.13 -2.62 -30.21
N GLU A 78 17.07 -3.25 -29.04
CA GLU A 78 18.11 -3.15 -28.01
C GLU A 78 19.46 -3.69 -28.51
N LYS A 79 19.45 -4.85 -29.16
CA LYS A 79 20.65 -5.43 -29.80
C LYS A 79 21.19 -4.55 -30.92
N GLY A 80 20.32 -3.84 -31.63
CA GLY A 80 20.66 -2.82 -32.63
C GLY A 80 21.16 -1.49 -32.04
N GLY A 81 21.28 -1.38 -30.71
CA GLY A 81 21.83 -0.21 -30.02
C GLY A 81 20.79 0.81 -29.55
N ALA A 82 19.49 0.57 -29.76
CA ALA A 82 18.45 1.48 -29.31
C ALA A 82 18.26 1.39 -27.78
N LYS A 83 18.82 2.37 -27.05
CA LYS A 83 18.65 2.52 -25.58
C LYS A 83 18.01 3.85 -25.17
N GLY A 84 17.45 4.56 -26.16
CA GLY A 84 16.88 5.90 -26.01
C GLY A 84 15.61 5.96 -25.17
N ARG A 85 15.09 7.18 -24.96
CA ARG A 85 13.89 7.43 -24.14
C ARG A 85 12.62 6.76 -24.70
N ALA A 86 12.49 6.71 -26.03
CA ALA A 86 11.36 6.07 -26.71
C ALA A 86 11.33 4.55 -26.46
N TRP A 87 12.47 3.88 -26.62
CA TRP A 87 12.62 2.45 -26.31
C TRP A 87 12.23 2.13 -24.86
N ARG A 88 12.77 2.90 -23.89
CA ARG A 88 12.41 2.73 -22.46
C ARG A 88 10.92 2.91 -22.19
N LYS A 89 10.24 3.79 -22.94
CA LYS A 89 8.79 3.99 -22.83
C LYS A 89 8.03 2.78 -23.38
N ASN A 90 8.45 2.24 -24.52
CA ASN A 90 7.83 1.08 -25.15
C ASN A 90 8.02 -0.20 -24.31
N VAL A 91 9.22 -0.41 -23.75
CA VAL A 91 9.49 -1.52 -22.81
C VAL A 91 8.55 -1.46 -21.62
N LYS A 92 8.36 -0.29 -21.01
CA LYS A 92 7.43 -0.11 -19.90
C LYS A 92 5.96 -0.31 -20.29
N ALA A 93 5.58 0.04 -21.52
CA ALA A 93 4.23 -0.19 -22.01
C ALA A 93 3.96 -1.69 -22.14
N VAL A 94 4.90 -2.45 -22.73
CA VAL A 94 4.83 -3.90 -22.84
C VAL A 94 4.85 -4.57 -21.47
N GLU A 95 5.71 -4.13 -20.55
CA GLU A 95 5.74 -4.63 -19.16
C GLU A 95 4.38 -4.42 -18.46
N LYS A 96 3.77 -3.24 -18.63
CA LYS A 96 2.44 -2.95 -18.07
C LYS A 96 1.34 -3.83 -18.68
N GLU A 97 1.37 -4.06 -19.98
CA GLU A 97 0.38 -4.91 -20.66
C GLU A 97 0.56 -6.38 -20.28
N LEU A 98 1.80 -6.84 -20.08
CA LEU A 98 2.11 -8.17 -19.56
C LEU A 98 1.57 -8.36 -18.14
N LEU A 99 1.77 -7.38 -17.26
CA LEU A 99 1.22 -7.41 -15.90
C LEU A 99 -0.31 -7.53 -15.92
N GLN A 100 -0.99 -6.83 -16.84
CA GLN A 100 -2.45 -6.92 -17.01
C GLN A 100 -2.87 -8.28 -17.56
N LEU A 101 -2.12 -8.83 -18.51
CA LEU A 101 -2.40 -10.15 -19.06
C LEU A 101 -2.28 -11.24 -17.98
N GLU A 102 -1.25 -11.17 -17.13
CA GLU A 102 -1.08 -12.08 -16.00
C GLU A 102 -2.24 -11.97 -14.99
N GLU A 103 -2.70 -10.75 -14.68
CA GLU A 103 -3.90 -10.54 -13.85
C GLU A 103 -5.15 -11.16 -14.49
N ASP A 104 -5.36 -10.96 -15.79
CA ASP A 104 -6.49 -11.53 -16.53
C ASP A 104 -6.43 -13.08 -16.55
N VAL A 105 -5.24 -13.67 -16.67
CA VAL A 105 -5.04 -15.14 -16.61
C VAL A 105 -5.35 -15.66 -15.20
N ASN A 106 -4.83 -15.01 -14.15
CA ASN A 106 -5.11 -15.41 -12.77
C ASN A 106 -6.62 -15.37 -12.47
N LEU A 107 -7.32 -14.33 -12.94
CA LEU A 107 -8.78 -14.24 -12.79
C LEU A 107 -9.51 -15.34 -13.54
N LEU A 108 -9.03 -15.71 -14.73
CA LEU A 108 -9.60 -16.82 -15.52
C LEU A 108 -9.39 -18.17 -14.81
N GLU A 109 -8.22 -18.39 -14.22
CA GLU A 109 -7.91 -19.59 -13.43
C GLU A 109 -8.75 -19.65 -12.14
N GLU A 110 -8.93 -18.53 -11.44
CA GLU A 110 -9.83 -18.44 -10.27
C GLU A 110 -11.30 -18.69 -10.65
N ALA A 111 -11.74 -18.26 -11.84
CA ALA A 111 -13.09 -18.47 -12.35
C ALA A 111 -13.37 -19.92 -12.80
N TYR A 112 -12.32 -20.71 -13.03
CA TYR A 112 -12.42 -22.12 -13.44
C TYR A 112 -11.47 -23.00 -12.61
N PRO A 113 -11.81 -23.31 -11.35
CA PRO A 113 -10.99 -24.17 -10.52
C PRO A 113 -10.90 -25.58 -11.14
N GLN A 114 -9.68 -25.99 -11.51
CA GLN A 114 -9.42 -27.30 -12.10
C GLN A 114 -9.09 -28.32 -10.99
N GLY A 115 -9.69 -29.51 -11.04
CA GLY A 115 -9.36 -30.65 -10.17
C GLY A 115 -10.57 -31.30 -9.49
N GLU A 116 -10.32 -32.38 -8.74
CA GLU A 116 -11.36 -33.19 -8.05
C GLU A 116 -12.12 -32.42 -6.96
N LYS A 117 -11.57 -31.30 -6.48
CA LYS A 117 -12.10 -30.48 -5.37
C LYS A 117 -12.56 -29.08 -5.81
N ALA A 118 -12.98 -28.94 -7.07
CA ALA A 118 -13.32 -27.66 -7.70
C ALA A 118 -14.36 -26.83 -6.89
N GLU A 119 -15.39 -27.47 -6.34
CA GLU A 119 -16.41 -26.79 -5.54
C GLU A 119 -15.85 -26.19 -4.24
N THR A 120 -14.99 -26.94 -3.54
CA THR A 120 -14.37 -26.45 -2.30
C THR A 120 -13.38 -25.32 -2.59
N ALA A 121 -12.62 -25.41 -3.70
CA ALA A 121 -11.70 -24.36 -4.14
C ALA A 121 -12.47 -23.07 -4.45
N TRP A 122 -13.60 -23.17 -5.15
CA TRP A 122 -14.49 -22.05 -5.39
C TRP A 122 -15.07 -21.46 -4.10
N ALA A 123 -15.49 -22.30 -3.15
CA ALA A 123 -15.97 -21.82 -1.86
C ALA A 123 -14.90 -21.02 -1.09
N PHE A 124 -13.65 -21.49 -1.10
CA PHE A 124 -12.52 -20.77 -0.49
C PHE A 124 -12.19 -19.47 -1.20
N THR A 125 -12.28 -19.38 -2.54
CA THR A 125 -12.05 -18.12 -3.26
C THR A 125 -13.14 -17.11 -2.92
N VAL A 126 -14.42 -17.52 -2.90
CA VAL A 126 -15.54 -16.67 -2.49
C VAL A 126 -15.39 -16.18 -1.05
N LEU A 127 -15.04 -17.07 -0.12
CA LEU A 127 -14.77 -16.71 1.28
C LEU A 127 -13.61 -15.71 1.38
N GLY A 128 -12.53 -15.94 0.62
CA GLY A 128 -11.40 -15.01 0.55
C GLY A 128 -11.81 -13.62 0.07
N TYR A 129 -12.69 -13.52 -0.93
CA TYR A 129 -13.23 -12.25 -1.38
C TYR A 129 -14.13 -11.58 -0.32
N LEU A 130 -14.95 -12.35 0.40
CA LEU A 130 -15.77 -11.82 1.49
C LEU A 130 -14.89 -11.30 2.66
N ALA A 131 -13.84 -12.04 3.01
CA ALA A 131 -12.87 -11.62 4.01
C ALA A 131 -12.19 -10.30 3.59
N LYS A 132 -11.79 -10.15 2.32
CA LYS A 132 -11.27 -8.88 1.77
C LYS A 132 -12.29 -7.74 1.95
N PHE A 133 -13.57 -7.98 1.72
CA PHE A 133 -14.60 -6.96 1.92
C PHE A 133 -14.72 -6.50 3.37
N ILE A 134 -14.80 -7.46 4.31
CA ILE A 134 -14.88 -7.16 5.75
C ILE A 134 -13.64 -6.40 6.21
N LEU A 135 -12.45 -6.88 5.84
CA LEU A 135 -11.19 -6.20 6.14
C LEU A 135 -11.10 -4.81 5.50
N GLY A 136 -11.70 -4.64 4.31
CA GLY A 136 -11.82 -3.35 3.64
C GLY A 136 -12.68 -2.35 4.40
N ILE A 137 -13.83 -2.78 4.94
CA ILE A 137 -14.70 -1.94 5.78
C ILE A 137 -13.99 -1.57 7.08
N ILE A 138 -13.42 -2.56 7.79
CA ILE A 138 -12.68 -2.32 9.02
C ILE A 138 -11.52 -1.35 8.75
N GLY A 139 -10.75 -1.59 7.69
CA GLY A 139 -9.66 -0.71 7.28
C GLY A 139 -10.13 0.71 6.95
N LEU A 140 -11.32 0.88 6.36
CA LEU A 140 -11.87 2.20 6.07
C LEU A 140 -12.18 2.96 7.36
N ILE A 141 -12.79 2.29 8.34
CA ILE A 141 -13.08 2.88 9.67
C ILE A 141 -11.77 3.29 10.35
N VAL A 142 -10.77 2.41 10.36
CA VAL A 142 -9.46 2.68 10.97
C VAL A 142 -8.72 3.82 10.25
N SER A 143 -8.82 3.88 8.92
CA SER A 143 -8.24 4.98 8.13
C SER A 143 -8.88 6.32 8.45
N ILE A 144 -10.22 6.37 8.55
CA ILE A 144 -10.94 7.58 8.93
C ILE A 144 -10.54 8.00 10.35
N ALA A 145 -10.47 7.05 11.28
CA ALA A 145 -10.05 7.32 12.66
C ALA A 145 -8.63 7.89 12.72
N TRP A 146 -7.69 7.34 11.94
CA TRP A 146 -6.33 7.87 11.83
C TRP A 146 -6.30 9.28 11.25
N VAL A 147 -6.97 9.54 10.13
CA VAL A 147 -7.00 10.87 9.51
C VAL A 147 -7.64 11.89 10.46
N ALA A 148 -8.73 11.53 11.12
CA ALA A 148 -9.38 12.38 12.14
C ALA A 148 -8.44 12.67 13.31
N HIS A 149 -7.74 11.65 13.83
CA HIS A 149 -6.77 11.81 14.91
C HIS A 149 -5.63 12.75 14.52
N ILE A 150 -5.11 12.64 13.30
CA ILE A 150 -4.07 13.55 12.80
C ILE A 150 -4.57 14.99 12.75
N ILE A 151 -5.78 15.21 12.24
CA ILE A 151 -6.34 16.56 12.12
C ILE A 151 -6.60 17.17 13.50
N ILE A 152 -7.21 16.42 14.42
CA ILE A 152 -7.69 16.94 15.71
C ILE A 152 -6.55 17.09 16.72
N TYR A 153 -5.63 16.11 16.79
CA TYR A 153 -4.61 16.04 17.82
C TYR A 153 -3.23 16.56 17.37
N LEU A 154 -2.85 16.37 16.11
CA LEU A 154 -1.51 16.73 15.62
C LEU A 154 -1.46 18.06 14.85
N LEU A 155 -2.52 18.45 14.14
CA LEU A 155 -2.49 19.65 13.28
C LEU A 155 -3.00 20.93 13.93
N VAL A 156 -3.79 20.85 15.00
CA VAL A 156 -4.34 22.02 15.70
C VAL A 156 -3.60 22.23 17.01
N ASP A 157 -3.01 23.41 17.17
CA ASP A 157 -2.36 23.84 18.41
C ASP A 157 -3.18 24.98 19.06
N PRO A 158 -3.74 24.81 20.27
CA PRO A 158 -3.76 23.61 21.12
C PRO A 158 -4.68 22.49 20.58
N PRO A 159 -4.42 21.21 20.93
CA PRO A 159 -5.20 20.08 20.40
C PRO A 159 -6.66 20.16 20.80
N LEU A 160 -7.58 19.98 19.85
CA LEU A 160 -9.03 20.07 20.09
C LEU A 160 -9.53 18.96 21.02
N SER A 161 -9.01 17.75 20.85
CA SER A 161 -9.21 16.63 21.77
C SER A 161 -8.12 15.57 21.62
N PRO A 162 -7.82 14.80 22.69
CA PRO A 162 -6.90 13.66 22.61
C PRO A 162 -7.41 12.47 21.78
N PHE A 163 -8.71 12.48 21.41
CA PHE A 163 -9.46 11.48 20.64
C PHE A 163 -9.01 10.02 20.86
N LEU A 164 -8.17 9.46 19.98
CA LEU A 164 -7.76 8.06 20.08
C LEU A 164 -6.94 7.77 21.35
N ASN A 165 -6.19 8.75 21.87
CA ASN A 165 -5.48 8.57 23.15
C ASN A 165 -6.47 8.29 24.28
N GLU A 166 -7.59 9.02 24.35
CA GLU A 166 -8.60 8.82 25.38
C GLU A 166 -9.30 7.46 25.22
N VAL A 167 -9.54 7.04 23.98
CA VAL A 167 -10.08 5.70 23.69
C VAL A 167 -9.14 4.60 24.21
N PHE A 168 -7.83 4.73 23.99
CA PHE A 168 -6.86 3.73 24.46
C PHE A 168 -6.73 3.71 25.98
N ILE A 169 -6.73 4.86 26.65
CA ILE A 169 -6.73 4.94 28.12
C ILE A 169 -7.97 4.25 28.69
N LYS A 170 -9.16 4.54 28.14
CA LYS A 170 -10.40 3.89 28.58
C LYS A 170 -10.40 2.38 28.37
N LEU A 171 -9.78 1.88 27.31
CA LEU A 171 -9.62 0.44 27.08
C LEU A 171 -8.64 -0.18 28.08
N ASP A 172 -7.57 0.54 28.41
CA ASP A 172 -6.58 0.15 29.42
C ASP A 172 -7.21 0.02 30.82
N ASP A 173 -8.09 0.96 31.17
CA ASP A 173 -8.83 0.97 32.45
C ASP A 173 -9.75 -0.26 32.61
N VAL A 174 -10.30 -0.78 31.50
CA VAL A 174 -11.13 -2.00 31.52
C VAL A 174 -10.25 -3.24 31.67
N TRP A 175 -9.19 -3.32 30.87
CA TRP A 175 -8.18 -4.37 30.97
C TRP A 175 -6.90 -3.88 30.27
N GLY A 176 -5.80 -3.74 31.02
CA GLY A 176 -4.55 -3.14 30.51
C GLY A 176 -3.95 -3.81 29.25
N LEU A 177 -4.39 -5.03 28.91
CA LEU A 177 -3.98 -5.67 27.65
C LEU A 177 -4.76 -5.15 26.44
N LEU A 178 -5.98 -4.62 26.62
CA LEU A 178 -6.82 -4.12 25.52
C LEU A 178 -6.32 -2.79 24.98
N GLY A 179 -5.89 -1.87 25.85
CA GLY A 179 -5.30 -0.59 25.43
C GLY A 179 -4.05 -0.81 24.57
N THR A 180 -3.14 -1.65 25.07
CA THR A 180 -1.88 -1.98 24.38
C THR A 180 -2.11 -2.75 23.07
N ALA A 181 -3.05 -3.70 23.05
CA ALA A 181 -3.43 -4.43 21.83
C ALA A 181 -4.08 -3.51 20.78
N ALA A 182 -4.95 -2.59 21.19
CA ALA A 182 -5.55 -1.60 20.30
C ALA A 182 -4.50 -0.65 19.71
N PHE A 183 -3.57 -0.16 20.53
CA PHE A 183 -2.44 0.64 20.07
C PHE A 183 -1.59 -0.12 19.04
N ALA A 184 -1.25 -1.37 19.31
CA ALA A 184 -0.50 -2.23 18.39
C ALA A 184 -1.26 -2.40 17.06
N PHE A 185 -2.57 -2.66 17.10
CA PHE A 185 -3.40 -2.79 15.91
C PHE A 185 -3.36 -1.53 15.03
N PHE A 186 -3.47 -0.34 15.62
CA PHE A 186 -3.38 0.93 14.88
C PHE A 186 -1.98 1.15 14.28
N CYS A 187 -0.90 0.78 15.00
CA CYS A 187 0.47 0.88 14.50
C CYS A 187 0.73 -0.08 13.33
N PHE A 188 0.34 -1.35 13.47
CA PHE A 188 0.45 -2.34 12.39
C PHE A 188 -0.38 -1.95 11.18
N TYR A 189 -1.55 -1.34 11.40
CA TYR A 189 -2.37 -0.83 10.30
C TYR A 189 -1.63 0.22 9.46
N LEU A 190 -0.94 1.18 10.10
CA LEU A 190 -0.13 2.16 9.35
C LEU A 190 1.01 1.49 8.59
N LEU A 191 1.65 0.46 9.16
CA LEU A 191 2.70 -0.28 8.45
C LEU A 191 2.13 -1.00 7.22
N LEU A 192 0.96 -1.65 7.35
CA LEU A 192 0.26 -2.26 6.22
C LEU A 192 -0.13 -1.22 5.17
N ALA A 193 -0.58 -0.03 5.59
CA ALA A 193 -0.85 1.08 4.69
C ALA A 193 0.41 1.49 3.91
N VAL A 194 1.56 1.66 4.57
CA VAL A 194 2.84 1.96 3.90
C VAL A 194 3.19 0.88 2.86
N ILE A 195 3.03 -0.40 3.20
CA ILE A 195 3.28 -1.50 2.27
C ILE A 195 2.33 -1.40 1.06
N ALA A 196 1.03 -1.18 1.29
CA ALA A 196 0.05 -1.00 0.22
C ALA A 196 0.34 0.22 -0.65
N GLY A 197 0.74 1.35 -0.05
CA GLY A 197 1.13 2.56 -0.77
C GLY A 197 2.40 2.38 -1.59
N ALA A 198 3.40 1.67 -1.06
CA ALA A 198 4.61 1.31 -1.79
C ALA A 198 4.29 0.44 -3.01
N MET A 199 3.41 -0.56 -2.85
CA MET A 199 2.97 -1.43 -3.96
C MET A 199 2.15 -0.67 -5.00
N MET A 200 1.24 0.21 -4.59
CA MET A 200 0.37 0.97 -5.49
C MET A 200 1.13 2.03 -6.27
N LEU A 201 2.04 2.73 -5.60
CA LEU A 201 2.82 3.79 -6.25
C LEU A 201 3.78 3.21 -7.27
N GLY A 202 4.36 2.02 -7.06
CA GLY A 202 4.90 1.08 -8.07
C GLY A 202 5.73 1.62 -9.24
N LEU A 203 6.10 2.90 -9.21
CA LEU A 203 6.56 3.69 -10.34
C LEU A 203 7.46 4.79 -9.81
N LYS A 204 8.63 4.85 -10.43
CA LYS A 204 9.74 5.78 -10.21
C LYS A 204 9.43 6.98 -9.30
N LEU A 205 9.69 6.81 -8.00
CA LEU A 205 9.89 7.94 -7.10
C LEU A 205 11.31 8.46 -7.36
N VAL A 206 11.37 9.54 -8.16
CA VAL A 206 12.51 10.40 -8.56
C VAL A 206 13.78 9.68 -9.09
N PHE A 207 14.31 8.65 -8.43
CA PHE A 207 15.53 7.94 -8.82
C PHE A 207 15.46 6.41 -8.81
N ILE A 208 14.44 5.77 -8.19
CA ILE A 208 14.43 4.30 -8.04
C ILE A 208 13.17 3.66 -8.64
N THR A 209 13.36 2.65 -9.50
CA THR A 209 12.30 1.77 -9.99
C THR A 209 11.92 0.77 -8.91
N ILE A 210 10.86 1.08 -8.17
CA ILE A 210 10.16 0.10 -7.34
C ILE A 210 9.40 -0.82 -8.28
N HIS A 211 9.82 -2.09 -8.35
CA HIS A 211 9.02 -3.12 -9.02
C HIS A 211 7.86 -3.52 -8.10
N PRO A 212 6.63 -3.63 -8.63
CA PRO A 212 5.50 -4.10 -7.84
C PRO A 212 5.80 -5.49 -7.30
N MET A 213 5.61 -5.69 -6.00
CA MET A 213 5.83 -6.98 -5.38
C MET A 213 4.68 -7.94 -5.73
N LYS A 214 5.04 -9.10 -6.29
CA LYS A 214 4.16 -10.23 -6.55
C LYS A 214 4.61 -11.42 -5.72
N TRP A 215 3.64 -12.12 -5.15
CA TRP A 215 3.92 -13.37 -4.44
C TRP A 215 4.55 -14.40 -5.39
N GLY A 216 5.71 -14.94 -5.03
CA GLY A 216 6.39 -16.00 -5.80
C GLY A 216 7.01 -15.60 -7.14
N ALA A 217 6.76 -14.39 -7.65
CA ALA A 217 7.24 -13.94 -8.98
C ALA A 217 8.19 -12.72 -8.92
N THR A 218 8.56 -12.25 -7.73
CA THR A 218 9.53 -11.15 -7.57
C THR A 218 10.97 -11.64 -7.54
N LEU A 219 11.83 -10.98 -8.32
CA LEU A 219 13.28 -11.16 -8.23
C LEU A 219 13.77 -10.81 -6.82
N MET A 220 14.68 -11.63 -6.27
CA MET A 220 15.23 -11.48 -4.91
C MET A 220 15.80 -10.07 -4.66
N ASN A 221 16.54 -9.50 -5.63
CA ASN A 221 17.11 -8.16 -5.50
C ASN A 221 16.04 -7.07 -5.40
N SER A 222 14.94 -7.19 -6.16
CA SER A 222 13.83 -6.25 -6.11
C SER A 222 13.01 -6.41 -4.82
N PHE A 223 12.89 -7.64 -4.33
CA PHE A 223 12.27 -7.92 -3.04
C PHE A 223 13.06 -7.30 -1.89
N LEU A 224 14.38 -7.55 -1.81
CA LEU A 224 15.25 -6.98 -0.77
C LEU A 224 15.24 -5.45 -0.79
N PHE A 225 15.24 -4.84 -1.97
CA PHE A 225 15.14 -3.39 -2.10
C PHE A 225 13.84 -2.84 -1.52
N ASN A 226 12.69 -3.45 -1.85
CA ASN A 226 11.39 -3.04 -1.31
C ASN A 226 11.29 -3.26 0.21
N VAL A 227 11.80 -4.38 0.71
CA VAL A 227 11.86 -4.66 2.14
C VAL A 227 12.72 -3.62 2.86
N GLY A 228 13.89 -3.26 2.30
CA GLY A 228 14.74 -2.20 2.83
C GLY A 228 14.03 -0.85 2.92
N LEU A 229 13.26 -0.47 1.89
CA LEU A 229 12.44 0.74 1.93
C LEU A 229 11.35 0.69 3.01
N ILE A 230 10.67 -0.45 3.17
CA ILE A 230 9.63 -0.63 4.20
C ILE A 230 10.24 -0.56 5.61
N LEU A 231 11.43 -1.16 5.81
CA LEU A 231 12.16 -1.08 7.08
C LEU A 231 12.63 0.34 7.40
N LEU A 232 13.03 1.13 6.40
CA LEU A 232 13.32 2.55 6.62
C LEU A 232 12.05 3.32 7.03
N CYS A 233 10.90 3.01 6.43
CA CYS A 233 9.63 3.62 6.79
C CYS A 233 9.14 3.20 8.19
N SER A 234 9.42 1.97 8.63
CA SER A 234 8.93 1.47 9.93
C SER A 234 9.47 2.28 11.10
N ILE A 235 10.72 2.75 11.02
CA ILE A 235 11.31 3.67 12.02
C ILE A 235 10.46 4.94 12.13
N SER A 236 10.06 5.50 10.99
CA SER A 236 9.25 6.72 10.96
C SER A 236 7.79 6.48 11.36
N VAL A 237 7.23 5.29 11.08
CA VAL A 237 5.92 4.89 11.61
C VAL A 237 5.95 4.88 13.14
N ILE A 238 6.98 4.28 13.75
CA ILE A 238 7.12 4.23 15.22
C ILE A 238 7.26 5.63 15.79
N GLN A 239 8.12 6.46 15.20
CA GLN A 239 8.31 7.85 15.63
C GLN A 239 7.02 8.67 15.51
N PHE A 240 6.26 8.46 14.43
CA PHE A 240 4.96 9.09 14.22
C PHE A 240 3.94 8.63 15.26
N CYS A 241 3.85 7.32 15.54
CA CYS A 241 2.96 6.77 16.56
C CYS A 241 3.32 7.27 17.96
N ALA A 242 4.60 7.34 18.32
CA ALA A 242 5.05 7.88 19.59
C ALA A 242 4.61 9.36 19.76
N THR A 243 4.72 10.15 18.69
CA THR A 243 4.28 11.55 18.70
C THR A 243 2.74 11.66 18.74
N ALA A 244 2.04 10.89 17.90
CA ALA A 244 0.58 10.90 17.77
C ALA A 244 -0.14 10.38 19.03
N PHE A 245 0.51 9.47 19.76
CA PHE A 245 -0.04 8.88 20.98
C PHE A 245 0.75 9.27 22.22
N GLY A 246 1.41 10.43 22.21
CA GLY A 246 2.28 10.87 23.31
C GLY A 246 1.57 11.01 24.67
N TYR A 247 0.24 11.17 24.67
CA TYR A 247 -0.57 11.21 25.90
C TYR A 247 -0.82 9.80 26.47
N TYR A 248 -1.14 8.82 25.61
CA TYR A 248 -1.31 7.43 26.03
C TYR A 248 0.03 6.73 26.33
N ALA A 249 1.03 6.92 25.48
CA ALA A 249 2.34 6.28 25.58
C ALA A 249 3.36 7.11 26.37
N GLN A 250 2.89 7.98 27.26
CA GLN A 250 3.75 8.81 28.10
C GLN A 250 4.66 7.93 28.97
N ALA A 251 5.93 8.34 29.15
CA ALA A 251 6.94 7.59 29.90
C ALA A 251 7.29 6.18 29.35
N THR A 252 7.00 5.92 28.08
CA THR A 252 7.51 4.73 27.40
C THR A 252 8.89 4.98 26.78
N ALA A 253 9.73 3.95 26.70
CA ALA A 253 11.06 4.04 26.09
C ALA A 253 11.01 4.57 24.64
N ALA A 254 9.94 4.26 23.89
CA ALA A 254 9.74 4.80 22.55
C ALA A 254 9.60 6.33 22.56
N GLN A 255 8.84 6.88 23.51
CA GLN A 255 8.66 8.32 23.64
C GLN A 255 9.95 9.03 24.09
N GLU A 256 10.73 8.41 24.98
CA GLU A 256 12.02 8.95 25.41
C GLU A 256 13.03 9.00 24.24
N ILE A 257 13.14 7.91 23.48
CA ILE A 257 14.08 7.80 22.36
C ILE A 257 13.73 8.79 21.24
N PHE A 258 12.47 8.82 20.80
CA PHE A 258 12.08 9.62 19.64
C PHE A 258 11.76 11.09 20.00
N GLY A 259 11.29 11.37 21.22
CA GLY A 259 10.96 12.73 21.66
C GLY A 259 12.18 13.64 21.80
N HIS A 260 13.30 13.11 22.31
CA HIS A 260 14.54 13.89 22.50
C HIS A 260 15.36 14.04 21.22
N THR A 261 15.35 13.03 20.34
CA THR A 261 16.12 13.04 19.09
C THR A 261 15.67 14.15 18.12
N LEU A 262 14.37 14.49 18.14
CA LEU A 262 13.75 15.56 17.34
C LEU A 262 14.23 16.97 17.70
N GLN A 263 14.49 17.24 18.98
CA GLN A 263 14.83 18.59 19.46
C GLN A 263 16.30 18.95 19.24
N SER A 264 17.14 17.94 19.04
CA SER A 264 18.60 18.04 18.91
C SER A 264 19.07 18.49 17.51
N LEU A 265 18.23 18.36 16.48
CA LEU A 265 18.63 18.56 15.08
C LEU A 265 18.47 20.02 14.60
N ARG A 266 19.60 20.70 14.32
CA ARG A 266 19.62 22.05 13.72
C ARG A 266 19.05 22.02 12.29
N GLY A 267 18.04 22.87 12.02
CA GLY A 267 17.40 23.02 10.69
C GLY A 267 16.17 22.12 10.48
N ILE A 268 16.27 20.83 10.80
CA ILE A 268 15.17 19.85 10.64
C ILE A 268 14.03 20.07 11.63
N LYS A 269 14.33 20.67 12.81
CA LYS A 269 13.32 21.08 13.79
C LYS A 269 12.16 21.87 13.18
N TYR A 270 12.40 22.66 12.15
CA TYR A 270 11.34 23.46 11.51
C TYR A 270 10.35 22.59 10.72
N LEU A 271 10.80 21.53 10.05
CA LEU A 271 9.90 20.63 9.30
C LEU A 271 8.91 19.92 10.23
N TYR A 272 9.37 19.51 11.41
CA TYR A 272 8.53 18.89 12.42
C TYR A 272 7.73 19.92 13.23
N LYS A 273 8.28 21.12 13.50
CA LYS A 273 7.56 22.21 14.16
C LYS A 273 6.35 22.68 13.35
N TYR A 274 6.46 22.73 12.03
CA TYR A 274 5.35 23.12 11.15
C TYR A 274 4.49 21.94 10.70
N ASN A 275 4.67 20.75 11.30
CA ASN A 275 3.92 19.54 10.97
C ASN A 275 3.84 19.24 9.46
N VAL A 276 4.91 19.54 8.71
CA VAL A 276 4.92 19.48 7.23
C VAL A 276 4.63 18.06 6.74
N PHE A 277 5.17 17.05 7.42
CA PHE A 277 4.99 15.65 7.08
C PHE A 277 3.54 15.19 7.33
N GLN A 278 2.93 15.63 8.42
CA GLN A 278 1.55 15.30 8.78
C GLN A 278 0.56 15.97 7.82
N ILE A 279 0.80 17.23 7.45
CA ILE A 279 0.02 17.94 6.44
C ILE A 279 0.15 17.23 5.08
N GLY A 280 1.38 16.91 4.67
CA GLY A 280 1.62 16.17 3.42
C GLY A 280 0.91 14.81 3.40
N PHE A 281 0.89 14.11 4.53
CA PHE A 281 0.24 12.81 4.67
C PHE A 281 -1.27 12.93 4.43
N VAL A 282 -1.92 13.89 5.08
CA VAL A 282 -3.38 14.13 4.94
C VAL A 282 -3.73 14.59 3.53
N ILE A 283 -2.92 15.46 2.91
CA ILE A 283 -3.13 15.91 1.53
C ILE A 283 -3.07 14.72 0.57
N LEU A 284 -2.03 13.87 0.68
CA LEU A 284 -1.89 12.71 -0.20
C LEU A 284 -2.99 11.65 0.04
N ALA A 285 -3.42 11.47 1.29
CA ALA A 285 -4.58 10.64 1.62
C ALA A 285 -5.87 11.16 0.98
N GLY A 286 -6.12 12.47 1.06
CA GLY A 286 -7.27 13.11 0.42
C GLY A 286 -7.24 12.99 -1.10
N LEU A 287 -6.10 13.30 -1.72
CA LEU A 287 -5.92 13.21 -3.18
C LEU A 287 -6.12 11.78 -3.69
N THR A 288 -5.61 10.79 -2.97
CA THR A 288 -5.75 9.38 -3.37
C THR A 288 -7.16 8.87 -3.18
N PHE A 289 -7.84 9.27 -2.10
CA PHE A 289 -9.25 9.00 -1.89
C PHE A 289 -10.11 9.59 -3.04
N LEU A 290 -9.90 10.87 -3.38
CA LEU A 290 -10.57 11.53 -4.50
C LEU A 290 -10.27 10.85 -5.84
N TYR A 291 -9.02 10.45 -6.07
CA TYR A 291 -8.63 9.70 -7.27
C TYR A 291 -9.37 8.36 -7.37
N TYR A 292 -9.53 7.63 -6.26
CA TYR A 292 -10.30 6.38 -6.24
C TYR A 292 -11.79 6.62 -6.47
N ILE A 293 -12.38 7.72 -5.97
CA ILE A 293 -13.77 8.06 -6.27
C ILE A 293 -13.95 8.43 -7.75
N ALA A 294 -13.08 9.29 -8.28
CA ALA A 294 -13.20 9.79 -9.65
C ALA A 294 -12.85 8.74 -10.72
N PHE A 295 -11.83 7.91 -10.47
CA PHE A 295 -11.27 6.98 -11.45
C PHE A 295 -11.30 5.51 -11.04
N GLY A 296 -11.57 5.18 -9.77
CA GLY A 296 -11.65 3.80 -9.28
C GLY A 296 -12.79 3.00 -9.92
N TRP A 297 -13.85 3.66 -10.37
CA TRP A 297 -14.89 3.06 -11.22
C TRP A 297 -14.51 2.97 -12.71
N ARG A 298 -13.56 3.79 -13.18
CA ARG A 298 -13.15 3.84 -14.59
C ARG A 298 -11.94 2.96 -14.93
N ARG A 299 -11.16 2.47 -13.96
CA ARG A 299 -10.11 1.47 -14.23
C ARG A 299 -10.78 0.19 -14.72
N LYS A 300 -10.90 0.07 -16.05
CA LYS A 300 -11.38 -1.05 -16.86
C LYS A 300 -12.07 -2.14 -16.06
N LYS A 301 -13.38 -2.31 -16.31
CA LYS A 301 -14.05 -3.59 -16.09
C LYS A 301 -13.05 -4.69 -16.51
N PRO A 302 -12.76 -5.72 -15.70
CA PRO A 302 -12.28 -6.97 -16.30
C PRO A 302 -13.23 -7.21 -17.46
N SER A 303 -12.66 -7.42 -18.66
CA SER A 303 -13.39 -7.48 -19.93
C SER A 303 -14.83 -7.89 -19.66
N ALA A 304 -15.82 -7.10 -20.11
CA ALA A 304 -17.25 -7.26 -19.81
C ALA A 304 -17.85 -8.67 -20.12
N ARG A 305 -17.00 -9.64 -20.46
CA ARG A 305 -17.19 -11.05 -20.72
C ARG A 305 -17.40 -11.93 -19.48
N PHE A 306 -16.88 -11.57 -18.30
CA PHE A 306 -17.10 -12.34 -17.06
C PHE A 306 -18.41 -12.00 -16.31
N GLN A 307 -19.27 -11.14 -16.86
CA GLN A 307 -20.51 -10.68 -16.20
C GLN A 307 -21.80 -11.15 -16.88
N LEU A 308 -21.76 -12.19 -17.72
CA LEU A 308 -22.96 -12.72 -18.36
C LEU A 308 -23.25 -14.15 -17.87
N SER A 309 -23.99 -14.24 -16.76
CA SER A 309 -25.13 -15.16 -16.64
C SER A 309 -25.91 -14.84 -15.37
N SER A 310 -26.99 -14.08 -15.54
CA SER A 310 -28.25 -14.29 -14.83
C SER A 310 -29.33 -14.31 -15.89
#